data_AF-A0A9E1I8X5-F1
#
_entry.id   AF-A0A9E1I8X5-F1
#
_cell.length_a   1.000
_cell.length_b   1.000
_cell.length_c   1.000
_cell.angle_alpha   90.00
_cell.angle_beta   90.00
_cell.angle_gamma   90.00
#
_symmetry.space_group_name_H-M   'P 1'
#
loop_
_entity.id
_entity.type
_entity.pdbx_description
1 polymer ?
#
loop_
_entity_poly.entity_id
_entity_poly.type
_entity_poly.pdbx_seq_one_letter_code
_entity_poly.pdbx_strand_id
1 'polypeptide(L)'
;MIQTYLGFDVGTKRTGVAIANSITSQATGIDVVKNHKDGSSNWEGFDQIISAHSVDLFIVGLPFNKDGSEQEMTFIAKSFARKLEKRYQIKTELIDEYLSSNEAKNQLKYNHYHPNAERSDVDKRSAQLILQTWLNERFN
;
A
#
# COMPACT_ATOMS: atom_id res chain seq x y z
N MET A 1 -1.63 -5.31 -23.59
CA MET A 1 -0.40 -5.70 -22.87
C MET A 1 -0.76 -5.98 -21.43
N ILE A 2 0.00 -6.84 -20.75
CA ILE A 2 -0.19 -7.14 -19.33
C ILE A 2 0.34 -5.95 -18.55
N GLN A 3 -0.45 -5.39 -17.64
CA GLN A 3 0.00 -4.33 -16.75
C GLN A 3 0.31 -4.89 -15.36
N THR A 4 1.36 -4.39 -14.74
CA THR A 4 1.79 -4.73 -13.38
C THR A 4 1.61 -3.54 -12.47
N TYR A 5 1.08 -3.81 -11.27
CA TYR A 5 0.75 -2.79 -10.29
C TYR A 5 1.47 -3.07 -8.97
N LEU A 6 2.00 -2.03 -8.33
CA LEU A 6 2.42 -2.11 -6.93
C LEU A 6 1.50 -1.29 -6.03
N GLY A 7 1.09 -1.90 -4.92
CA GLY A 7 0.27 -1.29 -3.88
C GLY A 7 1.08 -1.02 -2.62
N PHE A 8 0.81 0.11 -1.96
CA PHE A 8 1.53 0.55 -0.77
C PHE A 8 0.58 0.90 0.37
N ASP A 9 0.81 0.29 1.54
CA ASP A 9 0.23 0.69 2.83
C ASP A 9 1.25 1.56 3.58
N VAL A 10 1.04 2.87 3.63
CA VAL A 10 2.06 3.82 4.11
C VAL A 10 1.88 4.10 5.60
N GLY A 11 2.75 3.54 6.43
CA GLY A 11 2.83 3.85 7.86
C GLY A 11 4.04 4.72 8.23
N THR A 12 4.04 5.21 9.47
CA THR A 12 5.14 6.04 10.02
C THR A 12 6.44 5.25 10.22
N LYS A 13 6.35 3.96 10.54
CA LYS A 13 7.51 3.10 10.79
C LYS A 13 7.86 2.21 9.61
N ARG A 14 6.85 1.81 8.83
CA ARG A 14 6.96 0.77 7.82
C ARG A 14 5.93 1.01 6.73
N THR A 15 6.25 0.57 5.54
CA THR A 15 5.35 0.56 4.40
C THR A 15 5.21 -0.86 3.88
N GLY A 16 4.00 -1.40 3.92
CA GLY A 16 3.68 -2.68 3.29
C GLY A 16 3.67 -2.53 1.78
N VAL A 17 4.13 -3.55 1.05
CA VAL A 17 4.15 -3.56 -0.41
C VAL A 17 3.43 -4.80 -0.94
N ALA A 18 2.58 -4.61 -1.94
CA ALA A 18 1.87 -5.67 -2.65
C ALA A 18 2.05 -5.54 -4.17
N ILE A 19 1.87 -6.65 -4.88
CA ILE A 19 1.91 -6.70 -6.34
C ILE A 19 0.65 -7.35 -6.90
N ALA A 20 0.25 -6.90 -8.09
CA ALA A 20 -0.78 -7.52 -8.89
C ALA A 20 -0.49 -7.34 -10.38
N ASN A 21 -1.22 -8.06 -11.23
CA ASN A 21 -1.22 -7.81 -12.66
C ASN A 21 -2.64 -7.82 -13.23
N SER A 22 -2.79 -7.30 -14.45
CA SER A 22 -4.07 -7.14 -15.14
C SER A 22 -4.68 -8.46 -15.66
N ILE A 23 -3.95 -9.58 -15.65
CA ILE A 23 -4.50 -10.88 -16.06
C ILE A 23 -5.27 -11.50 -14.90
N THR A 24 -4.59 -11.65 -13.76
CA THR A 24 -5.16 -12.36 -12.62
C THR A 24 -6.09 -11.48 -11.80
N SER A 25 -5.89 -10.16 -11.83
CA SER A 25 -6.60 -9.19 -10.99
C SER A 25 -6.61 -9.58 -9.51
N GLN A 26 -5.53 -10.21 -9.07
CA GLN A 26 -5.32 -10.64 -7.69
C GLN A 26 -4.06 -10.02 -7.12
N ALA A 27 -4.20 -9.38 -5.96
CA ALA A 27 -3.10 -8.80 -5.22
C ALA A 27 -2.46 -9.79 -4.27
N THR A 28 -1.14 -9.70 -4.10
CA THR A 28 -0.34 -10.46 -3.12
C THR A 28 0.59 -9.51 -2.38
N GLY A 29 0.63 -9.58 -1.05
CA GLY A 29 1.62 -8.85 -0.25
C GLY A 29 3.00 -9.49 -0.38
N ILE A 30 4.00 -8.72 -0.77
CA ILE A 30 5.34 -9.24 -1.13
C ILE A 30 6.43 -8.84 -0.16
N ASP A 31 6.39 -7.63 0.41
CA ASP A 31 7.46 -7.15 1.29
C ASP A 31 7.00 -6.01 2.21
N VAL A 32 7.89 -5.61 3.12
CA VAL A 32 7.74 -4.44 3.99
C VAL A 32 9.03 -3.63 4.01
N VAL A 33 8.95 -2.37 3.61
CA VAL A 33 10.08 -1.43 3.74
C VAL A 33 10.01 -0.74 5.08
N LYS A 34 11.05 -0.87 5.90
CA LYS A 34 11.20 -0.13 7.17
C LYS A 34 11.69 1.28 6.88
N ASN A 35 11.01 2.29 7.43
CA ASN A 35 11.47 3.68 7.39
C ASN A 35 12.73 3.86 8.25
N HIS A 36 13.46 4.93 7.98
CA HIS A 36 14.57 5.35 8.83
C HIS A 36 14.07 5.80 10.21
N LYS A 37 14.98 5.83 11.20
CA LYS A 37 14.64 6.19 12.58
C LYS A 37 14.11 7.62 12.72
N ASP A 38 14.45 8.50 11.79
CA ASP A 38 13.97 9.88 11.71
C ASP A 38 12.60 10.01 11.03
N GLY A 39 11.98 8.89 10.63
CA GLY A 39 10.69 8.85 9.95
C GLY A 39 10.76 9.05 8.43
N SER A 40 11.94 9.27 7.86
CA SER A 40 12.09 9.37 6.41
C SER A 40 11.94 8.01 5.73
N SER A 41 11.32 8.00 4.54
CA SER A 41 11.14 6.78 3.74
C SER A 41 12.48 6.23 3.28
N ASN A 42 12.67 4.93 3.46
CA ASN A 42 13.87 4.22 2.99
C ASN A 42 13.78 3.91 1.49
N TRP A 43 14.22 4.87 0.67
CA TRP A 43 14.15 4.76 -0.79
C TRP A 43 14.96 3.61 -1.36
N GLU A 44 16.08 3.25 -0.76
CA GLU A 44 16.91 2.12 -1.23
C GLU A 44 16.15 0.79 -1.15
N GLY A 45 15.34 0.59 -0.10
CA GLY A 45 14.48 -0.59 0.02
C GLY A 45 13.40 -0.63 -1.07
N PHE A 46 12.81 0.52 -1.41
CA PHE A 46 11.85 0.61 -2.52
C PHE A 46 12.51 0.40 -3.88
N ASP A 47 13.72 0.92 -4.09
CA ASP A 47 14.46 0.75 -5.35
C ASP A 47 14.70 -0.73 -5.66
N GLN A 48 15.07 -1.53 -4.65
CA GLN A 48 15.27 -2.97 -4.81
C GLN A 48 14.01 -3.69 -5.27
N ILE A 49 12.86 -3.38 -4.66
CA ILE A 49 11.59 -4.00 -5.01
C ILE A 49 11.14 -3.54 -6.40
N ILE A 50 11.16 -2.23 -6.65
CA ILE A 50 10.62 -1.66 -7.89
C ILE A 50 11.49 -2.05 -9.09
N SER A 51 12.82 -2.07 -8.96
CA SER A 51 13.71 -2.48 -10.05
C SER A 51 13.60 -3.97 -10.42
N ALA A 52 13.09 -4.81 -9.53
CA ALA A 52 12.84 -6.23 -9.79
C ALA A 52 11.56 -6.47 -10.62
N HIS A 53 10.74 -5.44 -10.85
CA HIS A 53 9.44 -5.56 -11.51
C HIS A 53 9.26 -4.51 -12.62
N SER A 54 8.64 -4.89 -13.73
CA SER A 54 8.21 -3.93 -14.76
C SER A 54 6.87 -3.31 -14.37
N VAL A 55 6.91 -2.29 -13.50
CA VAL A 55 5.70 -1.68 -12.92
C VAL A 55 5.13 -0.58 -13.82
N ASP A 56 3.82 -0.61 -14.04
CA ASP A 56 3.10 0.35 -14.90
C ASP A 56 2.34 1.41 -14.09
N LEU A 57 1.93 1.08 -12.86
CA LEU A 57 1.16 1.98 -12.00
C LEU A 57 1.39 1.68 -10.52
N PHE A 58 1.47 2.74 -9.72
CA PHE A 58 1.50 2.66 -8.27
C PHE A 58 0.15 3.01 -7.65
N ILE A 59 -0.24 2.27 -6.62
CA ILE A 59 -1.46 2.49 -5.83
C ILE A 59 -1.06 2.73 -4.38
N VAL A 60 -1.47 3.86 -3.81
CA VAL A 60 -1.19 4.20 -2.41
C VAL A 60 -2.50 4.30 -1.64
N GLY A 61 -2.58 3.58 -0.51
CA GLY A 61 -3.70 3.69 0.42
C GLY A 61 -3.78 5.07 1.03
N LEU A 62 -5.00 5.61 1.11
CA LEU A 62 -5.30 6.87 1.76
C LEU A 62 -6.20 6.58 2.99
N PRO A 63 -5.67 6.71 4.21
CA PRO A 63 -6.49 6.55 5.41
C PRO A 63 -7.49 7.71 5.51
N PHE A 64 -8.71 7.39 5.92
CA PHE A 64 -9.79 8.36 6.03
C PHE A 64 -10.55 8.18 7.34
N ASN A 65 -10.50 9.18 8.24
CA ASN A 65 -11.37 9.22 9.40
C ASN A 65 -12.74 9.84 9.10
N LYS A 66 -13.78 9.17 9.59
CA LYS A 66 -15.19 9.60 9.52
C LYS A 66 -15.49 10.90 10.26
N ASP A 67 -14.61 11.39 11.12
CA ASP A 67 -14.80 12.58 11.96
C ASP A 67 -13.96 13.79 11.52
N GLY A 68 -13.18 13.67 10.44
CA GLY A 68 -12.33 14.73 9.92
C GLY A 68 -10.98 14.91 10.65
N SER A 69 -10.67 14.08 11.65
CA SER A 69 -9.40 14.15 12.39
C SER A 69 -8.38 13.10 11.91
N GLU A 70 -7.79 13.32 10.72
CA GLU A 70 -6.68 12.48 10.22
C GLU A 70 -5.81 13.16 9.16
N GLN A 71 -5.46 14.43 9.38
CA GLN A 71 -4.66 15.18 8.41
C GLN A 71 -3.23 14.64 8.27
N GLU A 72 -2.63 14.11 9.35
CA GLU A 72 -1.21 13.74 9.34
C GLU A 72 -0.93 12.51 8.45
N MET A 73 -1.68 11.41 8.62
CA MET A 73 -1.44 10.21 7.81
C MET A 73 -1.87 10.38 6.36
N THR A 74 -2.98 11.09 6.14
CA THR A 74 -3.38 11.55 4.80
C THR A 74 -2.27 12.36 4.14
N PHE A 75 -1.64 13.28 4.86
CA PHE A 75 -0.54 14.10 4.34
C PHE A 75 0.70 13.25 4.04
N ILE A 76 1.05 12.31 4.93
CA ILE A 76 2.17 11.39 4.74
C ILE A 76 1.96 10.53 3.49
N ALA A 77 0.80 9.90 3.33
CA ALA A 77 0.47 9.09 2.17
C ALA A 77 0.52 9.91 0.86
N LYS A 78 -0.07 11.13 0.84
CA LYS A 78 -0.01 12.03 -0.31
C LYS A 78 1.41 12.50 -0.63
N SER A 79 2.21 12.77 0.40
CA SER A 79 3.62 13.15 0.26
C SER A 79 4.44 11.99 -0.31
N PHE A 80 4.19 10.77 0.17
CA PHE A 80 4.82 9.55 -0.33
C PHE A 80 4.47 9.30 -1.80
N ALA A 81 3.19 9.38 -2.18
CA ALA A 81 2.74 9.23 -3.57
C ALA A 81 3.42 10.22 -4.53
N ARG A 82 3.53 11.50 -4.15
CA ARG A 82 4.24 12.51 -4.95
C ARG A 82 5.72 12.19 -5.12
N LYS A 83 6.36 11.64 -4.07
CA LYS A 83 7.77 11.24 -4.12
C LYS A 83 7.98 10.01 -5.00
N LEU A 84 7.07 9.02 -4.95
CA LEU A 84 7.07 7.86 -5.86
C LEU A 84 7.04 8.33 -7.32
N GLU A 85 6.04 9.12 -7.68
CA GLU A 85 5.84 9.60 -9.05
C GLU A 85 7.04 10.41 -9.53
N LYS A 86 7.58 11.32 -8.70
CA LYS A 86 8.79 12.08 -9.02
C LYS A 86 10.03 11.20 -9.19
N ARG A 87 10.21 10.19 -8.33
CA ARG A 87 11.42 9.36 -8.32
C ARG A 87 11.45 8.39 -9.50
N TYR A 88 10.34 7.73 -9.79
CA TYR A 88 10.30 6.63 -10.74
C TYR A 88 9.65 6.99 -12.07
N GLN A 89 9.04 8.18 -12.18
CA GLN A 89 8.32 8.61 -13.40
C GLN A 89 7.19 7.64 -13.80
N ILE A 90 6.61 6.98 -12.80
CA ILE A 90 5.46 6.08 -12.93
C ILE A 90 4.25 6.75 -12.28
N LYS A 91 3.12 6.72 -12.98
CA LYS A 91 1.87 7.31 -12.48
C LYS A 91 1.51 6.69 -11.13
N THR A 92 1.02 7.51 -10.21
CA THR A 92 0.55 7.06 -8.90
C THR A 92 -0.92 7.44 -8.70
N GLU A 93 -1.73 6.48 -8.27
CA GLU A 93 -3.13 6.69 -7.88
C GLU A 93 -3.30 6.49 -6.38
N LEU A 94 -4.27 7.21 -5.81
CA LEU A 94 -4.65 7.10 -4.41
C LEU A 94 -5.98 6.35 -4.34
N ILE A 95 -6.12 5.44 -3.37
CA ILE A 95 -7.37 4.72 -3.11
C ILE A 95 -7.81 4.96 -1.67
N ASP A 96 -9.09 5.25 -1.47
CA ASP A 96 -9.65 5.48 -0.14
C ASP A 96 -9.81 4.16 0.62
N GLU A 97 -9.12 4.03 1.75
CA GLU A 97 -9.17 2.83 2.59
C GLU A 97 -10.55 2.57 3.21
N TYR A 98 -11.41 3.60 3.30
CA TYR A 98 -12.79 3.46 3.73
C TYR A 98 -13.63 2.57 2.79
N LEU A 99 -13.24 2.45 1.52
CA LEU A 99 -13.95 1.65 0.53
C LEU A 99 -13.64 0.15 0.63
N SER A 100 -12.71 -0.26 1.50
CA SER A 100 -12.48 -1.68 1.77
C SER A 100 -13.72 -2.33 2.42
N SER A 101 -14.01 -3.58 2.03
CA SER A 101 -15.17 -4.32 2.52
C SER A 101 -15.13 -4.51 4.03
N ASN A 102 -16.30 -4.64 4.68
CA ASN A 102 -16.36 -4.92 6.12
C ASN A 102 -15.59 -6.19 6.49
N GLU A 103 -15.57 -7.19 5.60
CA GLU A 103 -14.81 -8.41 5.76
C GLU A 103 -13.30 -8.16 5.73
N ALA A 104 -12.80 -7.38 4.76
CA ALA A 104 -11.39 -6.99 4.67
C ALA A 104 -10.93 -6.24 5.94
N LYS A 105 -11.76 -5.31 6.43
CA LYS A 105 -11.50 -4.57 7.68
C LYS A 105 -11.47 -5.50 8.89
N ASN A 106 -12.38 -6.48 8.97
CA ASN A 106 -12.43 -7.44 10.06
C ASN A 106 -11.22 -8.38 10.07
N GLN A 107 -10.76 -8.82 8.89
CA GLN A 107 -9.54 -9.63 8.76
C GLN A 107 -8.31 -8.86 9.25
N LEU A 108 -8.18 -7.59 8.89
CA LEU A 108 -7.07 -6.74 9.36
C LEU A 108 -7.10 -6.56 10.88
N LYS A 109 -8.26 -6.22 11.44
CA LYS A 109 -8.43 -6.07 12.90
C LYS A 109 -8.08 -7.34 13.65
N TYR A 110 -8.55 -8.49 13.17
CA TYR A 110 -8.27 -9.79 13.76
C TYR A 110 -6.76 -10.09 13.79
N ASN A 111 -6.07 -9.89 12.67
CA ASN A 111 -4.63 -10.12 12.56
C ASN A 111 -3.83 -9.15 13.43
N HIS A 112 -4.29 -7.90 13.58
CA HIS A 112 -3.61 -6.91 14.41
C HIS A 112 -3.71 -7.20 15.92
N TYR A 113 -4.78 -7.90 16.34
CA TYR A 113 -5.02 -8.29 17.74
C TYR A 113 -4.38 -9.61 18.14
N HIS A 114 -3.87 -10.40 17.19
CA HIS A 114 -3.22 -11.67 17.50
C HIS A 114 -1.85 -11.45 18.15
N PRO A 115 -1.61 -11.96 19.38
CA PRO A 115 -0.39 -11.69 20.14
C PRO A 115 0.87 -12.25 19.46
N ASN A 116 0.73 -13.25 18.60
CA ASN A 116 1.83 -13.88 17.87
C ASN A 116 1.92 -13.43 16.39
N ALA A 117 1.09 -12.48 15.95
CA ALA A 117 1.13 -12.03 14.56
C ALA A 117 2.41 -11.22 14.31
N GLU A 118 3.21 -11.68 13.34
CA GLU A 118 4.35 -10.90 12.91
C GLU A 118 3.88 -9.60 12.28
N ARG A 119 4.38 -8.50 12.82
CA ARG A 119 3.96 -7.16 12.42
C ARG A 119 4.25 -6.87 10.94
N SER A 120 5.22 -7.55 10.33
CA SER A 120 5.52 -7.49 8.89
C SER A 120 4.47 -8.19 8.03
N ASP A 121 3.88 -9.29 8.51
CA ASP A 121 2.83 -10.00 7.78
C ASP A 121 1.53 -9.21 7.76
N VAL A 122 1.24 -8.50 8.86
CA VAL A 122 0.13 -7.56 8.93
C VAL A 122 0.27 -6.47 7.88
N ASP A 123 1.43 -5.80 7.80
CA ASP A 123 1.67 -4.71 6.83
C ASP A 123 1.59 -5.21 5.37
N LYS A 124 2.17 -6.38 5.07
CA LYS A 124 2.04 -7.02 3.74
C LYS A 124 0.59 -7.24 3.36
N ARG A 125 -0.22 -7.72 4.31
CA ARG A 125 -1.64 -8.00 4.07
C ARG A 125 -2.47 -6.73 3.93
N SER A 126 -2.16 -5.68 4.67
CA SER A 126 -2.78 -4.36 4.46
C SER A 126 -2.56 -3.85 3.04
N ALA A 127 -1.30 -3.87 2.56
CA ALA A 127 -0.97 -3.45 1.20
C ALA A 127 -1.69 -4.31 0.14
N GLN A 128 -1.81 -5.63 0.40
CA GLN A 128 -2.57 -6.54 -0.45
C GLN A 128 -4.03 -6.12 -0.56
N LEU A 129 -4.67 -5.80 0.57
CA LEU A 129 -6.08 -5.42 0.59
C LEU A 129 -6.31 -4.07 -0.09
N ILE A 130 -5.43 -3.09 0.12
CA ILE A 130 -5.45 -1.79 -0.59
C ILE A 130 -5.43 -2.01 -2.10
N LEU A 131 -4.46 -2.79 -2.59
CA LEU A 131 -4.33 -3.06 -4.02
C LEU A 131 -5.53 -3.85 -4.55
N GLN A 132 -6.03 -4.83 -3.79
CA GLN A 132 -7.21 -5.59 -4.19
C GLN A 132 -8.47 -4.73 -4.26
N THR A 133 -8.65 -3.79 -3.33
CA THR A 133 -9.76 -2.83 -3.37
C THR A 133 -9.71 -1.99 -4.64
N TRP A 134 -8.55 -1.45 -4.99
CA TRP A 134 -8.40 -0.69 -6.24
C TRP A 134 -8.67 -1.54 -7.48
N LEU A 135 -8.17 -2.78 -7.53
CA LEU A 135 -8.46 -3.71 -8.63
C LEU A 135 -9.97 -3.96 -8.77
N ASN A 136 -10.65 -4.15 -7.64
CA ASN A 136 -12.07 -4.42 -7.63
C ASN A 136 -12.90 -3.22 -8.12
N GLU A 137 -12.51 -1.98 -7.78
CA GLU A 137 -13.18 -0.76 -8.27
C GLU A 137 -12.86 -0.45 -9.73
N ARG A 138 -11.68 -0.85 -10.20
CA ARG A 138 -11.24 -0.57 -11.56
C ARG A 138 -11.84 -1.51 -12.59
N PHE A 139 -12.07 -2.77 -12.20
CA PHE A 139 -12.42 -3.86 -13.11
C PHE A 139 -13.79 -4.51 -12.85
N ASN A 140 -14.54 -4.08 -11.82
CA ASN A 140 -15.96 -4.42 -11.62
C ASN A 140 -16.83 -3.18 -11.67
#